data_AF-A0A1V5V5L5-F1
#
_entry.id   AF-A0A1V5V5L5-F1
#
_cell.length_a   1.000
_cell.length_b   1.000
_cell.length_c   1.000
_cell.angle_alpha   90.00
_cell.angle_beta   90.00
_cell.angle_gamma   90.00
#
_symmetry.space_group_name_H-M   'P 1'
#
loop_
_entity.id
_entity.type
_entity.pdbx_description
1 polymer ?
#
loop_
_entity_poly.entity_id
_entity_poly.type
_entity_poly.pdbx_seq_one_letter_code
_entity_poly.pdbx_strand_id
1 'polypeptide(L)'
;MRNKTSSVPRFLLFGFLAAACILGVSCDQKKEKPKTRLQLNTVPEGATVTMLGVERGKTPLKFTLLPTTYIIKFSMEKYKTRWERIEVAEGESKVCSFKLEPECAAVMIISNPEGAAVEFQGKKLGATPVVIPNLPYGSYTAEISRHGYSRRTAAWEIKDATPQLVKVDMTSNQGTLEITSNPSGAEVLLNETVLGKTPLKEPVEEGKHSLSLRKDGYQEFTRSITIRSGQTTTLRNLALEIKPSSLAISSVPSGAKIYVNEKQYDDTPSELKGLLPGVYAIRLEKAGFDPATRTVNLPAGTRFEVALSLDSNTGGVDIVTQPGGLTVYLDGKLVGVTEADDANPGSSKVFSLRNLSMGTHQLTVAHKRGKPEKRTRSFEVKKGEVVRLSNLSIWIPNIRITFKEGNVETGRLAGTLSDSYLFEPEPGVRYSVKKTAVSKLEHLQLTE
;
A
#
# COMPACT_ATOMS: atom_id res chain seq x y z
N MET A 1 144.98 77.74 21.20
CA MET A 1 145.22 78.81 22.20
C MET A 1 144.11 78.78 23.24
N ARG A 2 144.49 78.67 24.53
CA ARG A 2 143.84 79.18 25.77
C ARG A 2 142.30 79.02 25.92
N ASN A 3 141.71 78.62 27.05
CA ASN A 3 142.19 78.59 28.43
C ASN A 3 141.13 77.93 29.35
N LYS A 4 141.62 77.26 30.41
CA LYS A 4 141.26 77.39 31.84
C LYS A 4 139.85 77.09 32.42
N THR A 5 139.90 76.21 33.44
CA THR A 5 139.37 76.30 34.85
C THR A 5 137.85 76.45 35.08
N SER A 6 137.18 75.96 36.14
CA SER A 6 137.55 75.43 37.47
C SER A 6 136.36 74.69 38.14
N SER A 7 136.71 73.79 39.08
CA SER A 7 136.09 73.49 40.40
C SER A 7 134.60 73.08 40.62
N VAL A 8 134.40 71.79 41.01
CA VAL A 8 133.76 71.15 42.22
C VAL A 8 132.49 71.80 42.86
N PRO A 9 131.60 71.14 43.66
CA PRO A 9 131.51 69.71 44.09
C PRO A 9 130.13 68.99 44.23
N ARG A 10 130.24 67.65 44.35
CA ARG A 10 129.62 66.65 45.28
C ARG A 10 128.07 66.50 45.34
N PHE A 11 127.46 65.32 45.55
CA PHE A 11 127.75 64.28 46.55
C PHE A 11 126.88 62.99 46.37
N LEU A 12 127.41 61.82 46.82
CA LEU A 12 126.78 60.60 47.44
C LEU A 12 125.73 59.78 46.64
N LEU A 13 125.51 58.46 46.78
CA LEU A 13 126.24 57.27 47.30
C LEU A 13 125.32 56.01 47.10
N PHE A 14 125.92 54.84 46.79
CA PHE A 14 125.52 53.42 47.03
C PHE A 14 124.05 52.91 47.02
N GLY A 15 123.80 51.76 46.34
CA GLY A 15 122.95 50.67 46.87
C GLY A 15 122.00 49.89 45.91
N PHE A 16 122.32 48.61 45.67
CA PHE A 16 121.59 47.45 45.09
C PHE A 16 120.04 47.43 44.95
N LEU A 17 119.54 46.83 43.85
CA LEU A 17 118.54 45.73 43.86
C LEU A 17 118.45 44.98 42.49
N ALA A 18 118.17 43.67 42.53
CA ALA A 18 118.11 42.73 41.41
C ALA A 18 116.71 42.61 40.77
N ALA A 19 116.64 42.21 39.49
CA ALA A 19 115.46 41.56 38.90
C ALA A 19 115.83 40.74 37.64
N ALA A 20 115.33 39.50 37.58
CA ALA A 20 115.51 38.53 36.51
C ALA A 20 114.52 38.75 35.35
N CYS A 21 114.95 38.50 34.11
CA CYS A 21 114.07 38.35 32.95
C CYS A 21 114.40 37.05 32.20
N ILE A 22 113.34 36.28 31.91
CA ILE A 22 113.32 34.96 31.30
C ILE A 22 112.40 35.03 30.06
N LEU A 23 112.78 34.25 29.02
CA LEU A 23 112.00 33.70 27.87
C LEU A 23 111.70 34.54 26.62
N GLY A 24 111.79 33.85 25.47
CA GLY A 24 110.94 34.14 24.31
C GLY A 24 111.40 33.63 22.94
N VAL A 25 111.39 32.31 22.71
CA VAL A 25 111.40 31.72 21.36
C VAL A 25 110.14 32.16 20.62
N SER A 26 110.26 32.88 19.50
CA SER A 26 109.12 33.17 18.62
C SER A 26 109.09 32.16 17.48
N CYS A 27 108.47 31.01 17.75
CA CYS A 27 107.85 30.21 16.69
C CYS A 27 106.75 31.05 16.06
N ASP A 28 106.86 31.30 14.76
CA ASP A 28 105.76 31.81 13.95
C ASP A 28 104.68 30.72 13.87
N GLN A 29 103.84 30.65 14.91
CA GLN A 29 102.64 29.83 14.88
C GLN A 29 101.70 30.46 13.86
N LYS A 30 101.70 29.87 12.66
CA LYS A 30 100.65 30.00 11.65
C LYS A 30 99.30 29.88 12.38
N LYS A 31 98.65 31.01 12.70
CA LYS A 31 97.32 31.04 13.32
C LYS A 31 96.42 30.17 12.46
N GLU A 32 96.07 28.97 12.94
CA GLU A 32 95.09 28.13 12.25
C GLU A 32 93.79 28.96 12.16
N LYS A 33 93.34 29.25 10.93
CA LYS A 33 92.06 29.92 10.71
C LYS A 33 90.98 29.14 11.47
N PRO A 34 90.10 29.78 12.26
CA PRO A 34 89.11 29.07 13.05
C PRO A 34 88.25 28.19 12.16
N LYS A 35 88.37 26.89 12.37
CA LYS A 35 87.66 25.85 11.64
C LYS A 35 86.17 25.90 12.03
N THR A 36 85.30 26.23 11.09
CA THR A 36 83.84 26.28 11.30
C THR A 36 83.23 24.92 11.05
N ARG A 37 82.29 24.48 11.90
CA ARG A 37 81.63 23.18 11.75
C ARG A 37 80.24 23.36 11.14
N LEU A 38 79.99 22.75 9.99
CA LEU A 38 78.67 22.73 9.37
C LEU A 38 78.13 21.29 9.37
N GLN A 39 76.90 21.13 9.84
CA GLN A 39 76.13 19.90 9.68
C GLN A 39 74.94 20.18 8.76
N LEU A 40 74.83 19.37 7.70
CA LEU A 40 73.72 19.42 6.74
C LEU A 40 72.87 18.17 6.89
N ASN A 41 71.59 18.38 7.15
CA ASN A 41 70.58 17.33 7.20
C ASN A 41 69.56 17.57 6.09
N THR A 42 68.95 16.50 5.57
CA THR A 42 67.77 16.61 4.71
C THR A 42 66.65 15.74 5.24
N VAL A 43 65.41 16.10 4.88
CA VAL A 43 64.23 15.27 5.09
C VAL A 43 63.61 14.99 3.71
N PRO A 44 63.65 13.74 3.21
CA PRO A 44 64.31 12.56 3.79
C PRO A 44 65.86 12.66 3.81
N GLU A 45 66.51 11.85 4.64
CA GLU A 45 67.98 11.73 4.69
C GLU A 45 68.54 11.01 3.45
N GLY A 46 69.84 11.14 3.20
CA GLY A 46 70.54 10.45 2.12
C GLY A 46 70.69 11.25 0.82
N ALA A 47 70.36 12.55 0.84
CA ALA A 47 70.53 13.41 -0.32
C ALA A 47 72.02 13.65 -0.63
N THR A 48 72.40 13.54 -1.89
CA THR A 48 73.75 13.88 -2.35
C THR A 48 73.97 15.38 -2.23
N VAL A 49 75.04 15.75 -1.52
CA VAL A 49 75.47 17.13 -1.30
C VAL A 49 76.60 17.47 -2.27
N THR A 50 76.36 18.42 -3.17
CA THR A 50 77.38 18.98 -4.06
C THR A 50 77.69 20.42 -3.66
N MET A 51 78.97 20.73 -3.48
CA MET A 51 79.43 22.06 -3.07
C MET A 51 80.73 22.41 -3.81
N LEU A 52 80.76 23.60 -4.41
CA LEU A 52 81.83 24.05 -5.32
C LEU A 52 82.03 23.10 -6.52
N GLY A 53 80.95 22.55 -7.06
CA GLY A 53 80.99 21.63 -8.20
C GLY A 53 81.48 20.21 -7.89
N VAL A 54 81.81 19.91 -6.62
CA VAL A 54 82.32 18.59 -6.19
C VAL A 54 81.33 17.93 -5.23
N GLU A 55 81.06 16.64 -5.42
CA GLU A 55 80.27 15.83 -4.50
C GLU A 55 81.02 15.66 -3.17
N ARG A 56 80.36 15.98 -2.05
CA ARG A 56 80.94 15.95 -0.71
C ARG A 56 80.47 14.75 0.13
N GLY A 57 79.41 14.07 -0.30
CA GLY A 57 78.81 12.94 0.39
C GLY A 57 77.28 13.03 0.44
N LYS A 58 76.66 12.23 1.31
CA LYS A 58 75.20 12.20 1.53
C LYS A 58 74.83 12.73 2.92
N THR A 59 73.67 13.36 3.05
CA THR A 59 73.15 13.83 4.36
C THR A 59 72.67 12.67 5.25
N PRO A 60 72.77 12.76 6.59
CA PRO A 60 73.42 13.81 7.38
C PRO A 60 74.93 13.89 7.13
N LEU A 61 75.43 15.08 6.82
CA LEU A 61 76.84 15.31 6.47
C LEU A 61 77.45 16.37 7.38
N LYS A 62 78.51 16.02 8.11
CA LYS A 62 79.28 16.93 8.99
C LYS A 62 80.65 17.18 8.39
N PHE A 63 81.04 18.45 8.28
CA PHE A 63 82.35 18.80 7.75
C PHE A 63 82.78 20.19 8.19
N THR A 64 84.08 20.44 8.07
CA THR A 64 84.72 21.69 8.47
C THR A 64 85.03 22.53 7.23
N LEU A 65 84.65 23.81 7.27
CA LEU A 65 84.81 24.74 6.15
C LEU A 65 85.51 26.04 6.58
N LEU A 66 85.84 26.86 5.58
CA LEU A 66 86.29 28.22 5.82
C LEU A 66 85.06 29.14 5.99
N PRO A 67 85.17 30.22 6.78
CA PRO A 67 84.10 31.21 6.89
C PRO A 67 83.86 31.90 5.54
N THR A 68 82.68 31.68 4.94
CA THR A 68 82.21 32.30 3.70
C THR A 68 80.76 31.90 3.43
N THR A 69 80.20 32.36 2.31
CA THR A 69 78.94 31.89 1.77
C THR A 69 79.15 30.73 0.79
N TYR A 70 78.45 29.62 0.99
CA TYR A 70 78.41 28.48 0.10
C TYR A 70 77.07 28.36 -0.62
N ILE A 71 77.11 28.03 -1.91
CA ILE A 71 75.93 27.54 -2.65
C ILE A 71 76.03 26.02 -2.67
N ILE A 72 75.04 25.36 -2.08
CA ILE A 72 75.01 23.92 -1.90
C ILE A 72 73.83 23.36 -2.69
N LYS A 73 74.11 22.36 -3.54
CA LYS A 73 73.09 21.58 -4.24
C LYS A 73 72.81 20.32 -3.45
N PHE A 74 71.54 20.07 -3.17
CA PHE A 74 71.03 18.80 -2.68
C PHE A 74 70.30 18.10 -3.82
N SER A 75 70.69 16.87 -4.10
CA SER A 75 70.10 16.04 -5.16
C SER A 75 69.74 14.68 -4.60
N MET A 76 68.54 14.19 -4.89
CA MET A 76 68.09 12.87 -4.47
C MET A 76 67.15 12.32 -5.54
N GLU A 77 67.26 11.03 -5.85
CA GLU A 77 66.38 10.36 -6.81
C GLU A 77 64.92 10.55 -6.39
N LYS A 78 64.03 10.87 -7.34
CA LYS A 78 62.59 11.14 -7.12
C LYS A 78 62.26 12.44 -6.37
N TYR A 79 63.26 13.28 -6.10
CA TYR A 79 63.10 14.60 -5.50
C TYR A 79 63.67 15.70 -6.40
N LYS A 80 63.04 16.86 -6.38
CA LYS A 80 63.53 18.04 -7.08
C LYS A 80 64.90 18.42 -6.52
N THR A 81 65.81 18.78 -7.41
CA THR A 81 67.08 19.38 -7.01
C THR A 81 66.83 20.67 -6.23
N ARG A 82 67.44 20.81 -5.06
CA ARG A 82 67.34 21.99 -4.20
C ARG A 82 68.69 22.71 -4.11
N TRP A 83 68.69 24.03 -4.29
CA TRP A 83 69.87 24.88 -4.15
C TRP A 83 69.71 25.78 -2.93
N GLU A 84 70.74 25.85 -2.10
CA GLU A 84 70.71 26.64 -0.86
C GLU A 84 71.96 27.50 -0.72
N ARG A 85 71.74 28.74 -0.28
CA ARG A 85 72.80 29.69 0.04
C ARG A 85 73.00 29.70 1.55
N ILE A 86 74.14 29.19 2.02
CA ILE A 86 74.46 29.09 3.44
C ILE A 86 75.68 29.96 3.75
N GLU A 87 75.48 30.94 4.62
CA GLU A 87 76.56 31.74 5.19
C GLU A 87 77.07 31.09 6.48
N VAL A 88 78.40 30.97 6.60
CA VAL A 88 79.08 30.39 7.76
C VAL A 88 80.10 31.40 8.29
N ALA A 89 79.94 31.82 9.54
CA ALA A 89 80.79 32.80 10.21
C ALA A 89 81.97 32.15 10.96
N GLU A 90 83.01 32.92 11.25
CA GLU A 90 84.23 32.43 11.91
C GLU A 90 83.96 31.82 13.29
N GLY A 91 84.47 30.60 13.52
CA GLY A 91 84.24 29.84 14.76
C GLY A 91 82.83 29.27 14.95
N GLU A 92 81.89 29.52 14.03
CA GLU A 92 80.50 29.06 14.12
C GLU A 92 80.40 27.53 14.02
N SER A 93 79.50 26.94 14.81
CA SER A 93 79.01 25.58 14.61
C SER A 93 77.53 25.66 14.23
N LYS A 94 77.23 25.41 12.95
CA LYS A 94 75.91 25.59 12.36
C LYS A 94 75.31 24.26 11.93
N VAL A 95 74.03 24.05 12.27
CA VAL A 95 73.26 22.88 11.83
C VAL A 95 72.11 23.38 10.95
N CYS A 96 72.05 22.91 9.72
CA CYS A 96 71.00 23.24 8.77
C CYS A 96 70.21 21.98 8.41
N SER A 97 68.88 22.10 8.32
CA SER A 97 68.00 21.01 7.91
C SER A 97 67.11 21.48 6.77
N PHE A 98 67.11 20.73 5.66
CA PHE A 98 66.39 21.10 4.44
C PHE A 98 65.38 20.02 4.06
N LYS A 99 64.14 20.41 3.84
CA LYS A 99 63.12 19.50 3.30
C LYS A 99 63.23 19.45 1.78
N LEU A 100 63.38 18.25 1.22
CA LEU A 100 63.35 18.04 -0.23
C LEU A 100 61.90 17.90 -0.68
N GLU A 101 61.58 18.52 -1.82
CA GLU A 101 60.28 18.35 -2.46
C GLU A 101 60.34 17.15 -3.42
N PRO A 102 59.40 16.19 -3.34
CA PRO A 102 59.34 15.11 -4.32
C PRO A 102 59.10 15.70 -5.72
N GLU A 103 59.63 15.07 -6.76
CA GLU A 103 59.10 15.34 -8.09
C GLU A 103 57.77 14.60 -8.23
N CYS A 104 56.84 15.25 -8.90
CA CYS A 104 55.50 14.77 -9.06
C CYS A 104 55.07 14.89 -10.51
N ALA A 105 54.13 14.03 -10.90
CA ALA A 105 53.41 14.13 -12.14
C ALA A 105 51.94 14.51 -11.88
N ALA A 106 51.25 14.95 -12.93
CA ALA A 106 49.80 15.06 -12.93
C ALA A 106 49.20 13.92 -13.77
N VAL A 107 48.07 13.38 -13.35
CA VAL A 107 47.34 12.35 -14.11
C VAL A 107 45.97 12.89 -14.48
N MET A 108 45.63 12.83 -15.77
CA MET A 108 44.28 13.06 -16.25
C MET A 108 43.59 11.72 -16.43
N ILE A 109 42.41 11.57 -15.83
CA ILE A 109 41.54 10.40 -16.00
C ILE A 109 40.37 10.81 -16.87
N ILE A 110 40.18 10.10 -18.00
CA ILE A 110 39.00 10.21 -18.87
C ILE A 110 38.28 8.87 -18.91
N SER A 111 36.97 8.90 -19.16
CA SER A 111 36.18 7.68 -19.34
C SER A 111 35.34 7.72 -20.60
N ASN A 112 34.98 6.55 -21.08
CA ASN A 112 34.03 6.35 -22.16
C ASN A 112 32.88 5.44 -21.69
N PRO A 113 31.65 5.95 -21.56
CA PRO A 113 31.25 7.35 -21.78
C PRO A 113 31.84 8.30 -20.74
N GLU A 114 31.89 9.59 -21.09
CA GLU A 114 32.36 10.67 -20.22
C GLU A 114 31.43 10.91 -19.02
N GLY A 115 31.94 11.56 -17.98
CA GLY A 115 31.18 11.89 -16.78
C GLY A 115 31.03 10.73 -15.79
N ALA A 116 31.96 9.78 -15.76
CA ALA A 116 32.01 8.76 -14.71
C ALA A 116 32.60 9.37 -13.43
N ALA A 117 31.98 9.08 -12.28
CA ALA A 117 32.47 9.53 -10.98
C ALA A 117 33.81 8.85 -10.65
N VAL A 118 34.79 9.64 -10.21
CA VAL A 118 36.14 9.19 -9.82
C VAL A 118 36.32 9.35 -8.33
N GLU A 119 36.70 8.26 -7.67
CA GLU A 119 37.12 8.24 -6.28
C GLU A 119 38.58 7.80 -6.19
N PHE A 120 39.41 8.65 -5.59
CA PHE A 120 40.85 8.42 -5.45
C PHE A 120 41.24 8.57 -3.99
N GLN A 121 41.89 7.54 -3.43
CA GLN A 121 42.31 7.51 -2.01
C GLN A 121 41.16 7.81 -1.03
N GLY A 122 39.95 7.29 -1.32
CA GLY A 122 38.75 7.51 -0.51
C GLY A 122 38.12 8.91 -0.65
N LYS A 123 38.66 9.77 -1.53
CA LYS A 123 38.11 11.10 -1.81
C LYS A 123 37.43 11.11 -3.17
N LYS A 124 36.17 11.55 -3.19
CA LYS A 124 35.42 11.81 -4.43
C LYS A 124 35.97 13.06 -5.10
N LEU A 125 36.47 12.91 -6.32
CA LEU A 125 37.09 14.00 -7.09
C LEU A 125 36.14 14.64 -8.11
N GLY A 126 34.97 14.06 -8.35
CA GLY A 126 33.99 14.54 -9.33
C GLY A 126 33.85 13.56 -10.50
N ALA A 127 33.41 14.06 -11.65
CA ALA A 127 33.15 13.27 -12.85
C ALA A 127 34.25 13.48 -13.89
N THR A 128 34.64 12.43 -14.62
CA THR A 128 35.62 12.50 -15.72
C THR A 128 35.19 13.50 -16.80
N PRO A 129 36.12 14.26 -17.41
CA PRO A 129 37.57 14.29 -17.14
C PRO A 129 37.97 14.88 -15.78
N VAL A 130 38.90 14.25 -15.07
CA VAL A 130 39.46 14.73 -13.79
C VAL A 130 40.98 14.75 -13.85
N VAL A 131 41.61 15.79 -13.29
CA VAL A 131 43.06 15.88 -13.12
C VAL A 131 43.43 15.69 -11.65
N ILE A 132 44.38 14.78 -11.40
CA ILE A 132 45.00 14.57 -10.08
C ILE A 132 46.41 15.15 -10.15
N PRO A 133 46.65 16.34 -9.56
CA PRO A 133 47.96 16.98 -9.60
C PRO A 133 48.89 16.43 -8.51
N ASN A 134 50.19 16.70 -8.66
CA ASN A 134 51.21 16.53 -7.63
C ASN A 134 51.32 15.09 -7.07
N LEU A 135 51.15 14.07 -7.91
CA LEU A 135 51.36 12.68 -7.53
C LEU A 135 52.84 12.34 -7.52
N PRO A 136 53.43 11.95 -6.37
CA PRO A 136 54.78 11.43 -6.32
C PRO A 136 54.95 10.15 -7.15
N TYR A 137 56.19 9.71 -7.29
CA TYR A 137 56.50 8.40 -7.86
C TYR A 137 55.84 7.27 -7.08
N GLY A 138 55.22 6.33 -7.79
CA GLY A 138 54.54 5.19 -7.20
C GLY A 138 53.39 4.68 -8.04
N SER A 139 52.75 3.61 -7.55
CA SER A 139 51.57 3.01 -8.17
C SER A 139 50.30 3.49 -7.49
N TYR A 140 49.29 3.77 -8.29
CA TYR A 140 48.05 4.38 -7.85
C TYR A 140 46.86 3.64 -8.45
N THR A 141 45.75 3.66 -7.71
CA THR A 141 44.46 3.18 -8.20
C THR A 141 43.36 4.20 -7.89
N ALA A 142 42.37 4.26 -8.76
CA ALA A 142 41.13 4.99 -8.55
C ALA A 142 39.93 4.10 -8.87
N GLU A 143 38.84 4.27 -8.14
CA GLU A 143 37.56 3.67 -8.47
C GLU A 143 36.78 4.61 -9.40
N ILE A 144 36.27 4.05 -10.49
CA ILE A 144 35.46 4.74 -11.49
C ILE A 144 34.09 4.09 -11.51
N SER A 145 33.05 4.91 -11.38
CA SER A 145 31.66 4.44 -11.34
C SER A 145 30.74 5.35 -12.15
N ARG A 146 29.74 4.76 -12.81
CA ARG A 146 28.71 5.50 -13.54
C ARG A 146 27.42 4.69 -13.50
N HIS A 147 26.28 5.36 -13.31
CA HIS A 147 24.97 4.72 -13.34
C HIS A 147 24.74 4.00 -14.68
N GLY A 148 24.26 2.74 -14.64
CA GLY A 148 24.09 1.91 -15.84
C GLY A 148 25.39 1.29 -16.38
N TYR A 149 26.50 1.36 -15.65
CA TYR A 149 27.77 0.74 -16.02
C TYR A 149 28.44 0.02 -14.83
N SER A 150 29.19 -1.04 -15.12
CA SER A 150 29.97 -1.76 -14.12
C SER A 150 31.08 -0.88 -13.54
N ARG A 151 31.24 -0.90 -12.21
CA ARG A 151 32.36 -0.23 -11.52
C ARG A 151 33.70 -0.79 -12.04
N ARG A 152 34.67 0.08 -12.26
CA ARG A 152 36.02 -0.26 -12.72
C ARG A 152 37.06 0.32 -11.76
N THR A 153 38.17 -0.38 -11.58
CA THR A 153 39.37 0.16 -10.92
C THR A 153 40.40 0.47 -12.00
N ALA A 154 40.79 1.74 -12.14
CA ALA A 154 41.91 2.10 -12.99
C ALA A 154 43.19 2.09 -12.16
N ALA A 155 44.26 1.55 -12.72
CA ALA A 155 45.59 1.53 -12.12
C ALA A 155 46.59 2.22 -13.05
N TRP A 156 47.52 2.98 -12.48
CA TRP A 156 48.62 3.61 -13.21
C TRP A 156 49.86 3.73 -12.33
N GLU A 157 51.00 4.06 -12.94
CA GLU A 157 52.30 4.16 -12.27
C GLU A 157 53.03 5.44 -12.71
N ILE A 158 53.48 6.23 -11.73
CA ILE A 158 54.30 7.43 -11.95
C ILE A 158 55.77 7.03 -11.91
N LYS A 159 56.41 7.07 -13.10
CA LYS A 159 57.82 6.70 -13.31
C LYS A 159 58.76 7.88 -13.54
N ASP A 160 58.21 9.04 -13.87
CA ASP A 160 58.90 10.31 -14.11
C ASP A 160 57.90 11.48 -13.89
N ALA A 161 58.38 12.71 -14.03
CA ALA A 161 57.56 13.91 -13.88
C ALA A 161 56.66 14.23 -15.11
N THR A 162 56.50 13.31 -16.06
CA THR A 162 55.65 13.56 -17.24
C THR A 162 54.16 13.39 -16.89
N PRO A 163 53.29 14.34 -17.31
CA PRO A 163 51.85 14.16 -17.14
C PRO A 163 51.33 12.94 -17.92
N GLN A 164 50.48 12.13 -17.28
CA GLN A 164 49.93 10.91 -17.87
C GLN A 164 48.42 11.03 -18.14
N LEU A 165 47.95 10.33 -19.17
CA LEU A 165 46.53 10.18 -19.50
C LEU A 165 46.09 8.73 -19.26
N VAL A 166 45.13 8.54 -18.37
CA VAL A 166 44.49 7.25 -18.08
C VAL A 166 43.12 7.24 -18.74
N LYS A 167 42.89 6.30 -19.66
CA LYS A 167 41.60 6.11 -20.34
C LYS A 167 40.88 4.91 -19.76
N VAL A 168 39.59 5.06 -19.46
CA VAL A 168 38.76 4.00 -18.87
C VAL A 168 37.51 3.77 -19.71
N ASP A 169 37.45 2.65 -20.41
CA ASP A 169 36.23 2.21 -21.09
C ASP A 169 35.31 1.48 -20.11
N MET A 170 34.10 2.01 -19.94
CA MET A 170 33.07 1.47 -19.04
C MET A 170 32.21 0.46 -19.81
N THR A 171 31.87 -0.65 -19.17
CA THR A 171 30.97 -1.66 -19.73
C THR A 171 29.57 -1.46 -19.16
N SER A 172 28.54 -1.39 -20.01
CA SER A 172 27.16 -1.30 -19.54
C SER A 172 26.82 -2.52 -18.70
N ASN A 173 26.16 -2.30 -17.56
CA ASN A 173 25.62 -3.37 -16.73
C ASN A 173 24.11 -3.55 -16.94
N GLN A 174 23.57 -3.03 -18.04
CA GLN A 174 22.13 -3.04 -18.31
C GLN A 174 21.75 -4.19 -19.24
N GLY A 175 20.66 -4.88 -18.90
CA GLY A 175 19.89 -5.70 -19.82
C GLY A 175 18.66 -4.94 -20.34
N THR A 176 17.89 -5.57 -21.23
CA THR A 176 16.60 -5.04 -21.69
C THR A 176 15.47 -5.88 -21.12
N LEU A 177 14.49 -5.23 -20.50
CA LEU A 177 13.26 -5.87 -20.03
C LEU A 177 12.14 -5.57 -21.01
N GLU A 178 11.54 -6.61 -21.60
CA GLU A 178 10.41 -6.48 -22.51
C GLU A 178 9.20 -7.23 -21.95
N ILE A 179 8.12 -6.52 -21.65
CA ILE A 179 6.95 -7.08 -20.95
C ILE A 179 5.67 -6.77 -21.71
N THR A 180 4.83 -7.79 -21.88
CA THR A 180 3.43 -7.66 -22.31
C THR A 180 2.51 -8.37 -21.32
N SER A 181 1.29 -7.86 -21.15
CA SER A 181 0.29 -8.43 -20.25
C SER A 181 -1.07 -8.56 -20.94
N ASN A 182 -1.92 -9.41 -20.38
CA ASN A 182 -3.31 -9.55 -20.79
C ASN A 182 -4.22 -9.37 -19.56
N PRO A 183 -5.06 -8.32 -19.54
CA PRO A 183 -5.16 -7.25 -20.55
C PRO A 183 -3.94 -6.31 -20.57
N SER A 184 -3.67 -5.69 -21.72
CA SER A 184 -2.60 -4.69 -21.88
C SER A 184 -2.86 -3.40 -21.08
N GLY A 185 -1.85 -2.54 -20.94
CA GLY A 185 -1.96 -1.27 -20.21
C GLY A 185 -1.90 -1.42 -18.69
N ALA A 186 -1.45 -2.58 -18.18
CA ALA A 186 -1.10 -2.75 -16.78
C ALA A 186 0.16 -1.93 -16.45
N GLU A 187 0.15 -1.21 -15.33
CA GLU A 187 1.31 -0.53 -14.76
C GLU A 187 2.37 -1.55 -14.35
N VAL A 188 3.63 -1.26 -14.67
CA VAL A 188 4.78 -2.11 -14.40
C VAL A 188 5.65 -1.43 -13.35
N LEU A 189 5.89 -2.14 -12.26
CA LEU A 189 6.77 -1.73 -11.19
C LEU A 189 7.93 -2.71 -11.10
N LEU A 190 9.14 -2.17 -10.92
CA LEU A 190 10.34 -2.94 -10.67
C LEU A 190 10.96 -2.47 -9.36
N ASN A 191 11.07 -3.37 -8.38
CA ASN A 191 11.50 -3.03 -7.03
C ASN A 191 10.72 -1.82 -6.47
N GLU A 192 9.39 -1.86 -6.59
CA GLU A 192 8.44 -0.81 -6.15
C GLU A 192 8.52 0.52 -6.93
N THR A 193 9.44 0.66 -7.90
CA THR A 193 9.56 1.84 -8.75
C THR A 193 8.75 1.67 -10.02
N VAL A 194 7.89 2.65 -10.34
CA VAL A 194 7.08 2.65 -11.57
C VAL A 194 7.97 2.86 -12.79
N LEU A 195 7.95 1.91 -13.73
CA LEU A 195 8.67 2.01 -15.00
C LEU A 195 7.77 2.50 -16.15
N GLY A 196 6.46 2.23 -16.08
CA GLY A 196 5.51 2.59 -17.14
C GLY A 196 4.34 1.64 -17.21
N LYS A 197 3.78 1.44 -18.40
CA LYS A 197 2.65 0.52 -18.65
C LYS A 197 2.99 -0.48 -19.75
N THR A 198 2.43 -1.67 -19.68
CA THR A 198 2.55 -2.70 -20.73
C THR A 198 1.80 -2.30 -22.02
N PRO A 199 2.30 -2.63 -23.21
CA PRO A 199 3.61 -3.22 -23.49
C PRO A 199 4.76 -2.26 -23.14
N LEU A 200 5.79 -2.78 -22.48
CA LEU A 200 6.95 -2.00 -21.99
C LEU A 200 8.25 -2.60 -22.51
N LYS A 201 9.20 -1.75 -22.92
CA LYS A 201 10.58 -2.13 -23.24
C LYS A 201 11.55 -1.11 -22.65
N GLU A 202 12.25 -1.47 -21.58
CA GLU A 202 13.12 -0.55 -20.86
C GLU A 202 14.49 -1.18 -20.56
N PRO A 203 15.60 -0.40 -20.56
CA PRO A 203 16.87 -0.85 -20.04
C PRO A 203 16.80 -0.94 -18.51
N VAL A 204 17.29 -2.05 -17.96
CA VAL A 204 17.26 -2.33 -16.52
C VAL A 204 18.62 -2.84 -16.10
N GLU A 205 19.10 -2.43 -14.92
CA GLU A 205 20.35 -2.95 -14.36
C GLU A 205 20.32 -4.47 -14.22
N GLU A 206 21.47 -5.11 -14.36
CA GLU A 206 21.59 -6.55 -14.15
C GLU A 206 21.37 -6.93 -12.68
N GLY A 207 20.82 -8.13 -12.46
CA GLY A 207 20.56 -8.64 -11.13
C GLY A 207 19.17 -9.24 -10.98
N LYS A 208 18.81 -9.56 -9.73
CA LYS A 208 17.48 -10.03 -9.37
C LYS A 208 16.59 -8.84 -9.03
N HIS A 209 15.41 -8.80 -9.63
CA HIS A 209 14.41 -7.76 -9.38
C HIS A 209 13.06 -8.37 -9.02
N SER A 210 12.29 -7.66 -8.21
CA SER A 210 10.88 -7.95 -7.98
C SER A 210 10.06 -7.18 -9.02
N LEU A 211 9.39 -7.90 -9.91
CA LEU A 211 8.47 -7.35 -10.89
C LEU A 211 7.04 -7.42 -10.35
N SER A 212 6.33 -6.29 -10.37
CA SER A 212 4.90 -6.23 -10.06
C SER A 212 4.11 -5.59 -11.19
N LEU A 213 2.95 -6.14 -11.51
CA LEU A 213 2.01 -5.58 -12.48
C LEU A 213 0.71 -5.19 -11.77
N ARG A 214 0.27 -3.96 -11.99
CA ARG A 214 -0.97 -3.41 -11.41
C ARG A 214 -1.93 -2.95 -12.48
N LYS A 215 -3.21 -3.28 -12.32
CA LYS A 215 -4.28 -2.79 -13.18
C LYS A 215 -5.59 -2.72 -12.41
N ASP A 216 -6.35 -1.66 -12.63
CA ASP A 216 -7.66 -1.48 -12.00
C ASP A 216 -8.60 -2.65 -12.31
N GLY A 217 -9.23 -3.19 -11.28
CA GLY A 217 -10.10 -4.36 -11.38
C GLY A 217 -9.38 -5.71 -11.45
N TYR A 218 -8.04 -5.73 -11.42
CA TYR A 218 -7.24 -6.96 -11.42
C TYR A 218 -6.47 -7.13 -10.11
N GLN A 219 -6.12 -8.38 -9.80
CA GLN A 219 -5.22 -8.73 -8.72
C GLN A 219 -3.79 -8.31 -9.10
N GLU A 220 -3.01 -7.88 -8.11
CA GLU A 220 -1.60 -7.55 -8.32
C GLU A 220 -0.82 -8.83 -8.63
N PHE A 221 -0.12 -8.84 -9.75
CA PHE A 221 0.76 -9.93 -10.13
C PHE A 221 2.18 -9.59 -9.68
N THR A 222 2.85 -10.50 -8.98
CA THR A 222 4.24 -10.31 -8.53
C THR A 222 5.10 -11.51 -8.91
N ARG A 223 6.31 -11.26 -9.41
CA ARG A 223 7.27 -12.28 -9.84
C ARG A 223 8.71 -11.80 -9.65
N SER A 224 9.59 -12.67 -9.15
CA SER A 224 11.03 -12.41 -9.20
C SER A 224 11.61 -12.72 -10.58
N ILE A 225 12.37 -11.80 -11.14
CA ILE A 225 13.02 -11.92 -12.45
C ILE A 225 14.52 -11.70 -12.32
N THR A 226 15.30 -12.25 -13.25
CA THR A 226 16.75 -11.99 -13.34
C THR A 226 17.06 -11.31 -14.66
N ILE A 227 17.69 -10.14 -14.60
CA ILE A 227 18.19 -9.39 -15.74
C ILE A 227 19.70 -9.66 -15.87
N ARG A 228 20.16 -9.88 -17.10
CA ARG A 228 21.58 -10.08 -17.42
C ARG A 228 22.04 -8.98 -18.37
N SER A 229 23.22 -8.43 -18.14
CA SER A 229 23.78 -7.40 -19.00
C SER A 229 23.83 -7.85 -20.48
N GLY A 230 23.46 -6.95 -21.38
CA GLY A 230 23.44 -7.18 -22.83
C GLY A 230 22.36 -8.15 -23.34
N GLN A 231 21.56 -8.77 -22.45
CA GLN A 231 20.49 -9.70 -22.84
C GLN A 231 19.12 -9.04 -22.76
N THR A 232 18.18 -9.53 -23.57
CA THR A 232 16.75 -9.16 -23.45
C THR A 232 16.01 -10.24 -22.67
N THR A 233 15.45 -9.85 -21.52
CA THR A 233 14.51 -10.68 -20.74
C THR A 233 13.10 -10.36 -21.21
N THR A 234 12.49 -11.28 -21.96
CA THR A 234 11.14 -11.11 -22.51
C THR A 234 10.10 -11.89 -21.70
N LEU A 235 9.06 -11.20 -21.24
CA LEU A 235 7.90 -11.78 -20.57
C LEU A 235 6.65 -11.48 -21.41
N ARG A 236 6.05 -12.51 -21.99
CA ARG A 236 4.91 -12.36 -22.88
C ARG A 236 3.61 -12.80 -22.23
N ASN A 237 2.54 -12.07 -22.54
CA ASN A 237 1.17 -12.46 -22.19
C ASN A 237 1.01 -12.81 -20.70
N LEU A 238 1.57 -11.99 -19.82
CA LEU A 238 1.34 -12.14 -18.38
C LEU A 238 -0.14 -11.93 -18.10
N ALA A 239 -0.86 -13.02 -17.83
CA ALA A 239 -2.29 -13.01 -17.58
C ALA A 239 -2.56 -12.47 -16.18
N LEU A 240 -3.32 -11.39 -16.10
CA LEU A 240 -3.77 -10.83 -14.83
C LEU A 240 -5.14 -11.43 -14.47
N GLU A 241 -5.28 -11.81 -13.21
CA GLU A 241 -6.55 -12.34 -12.69
C GLU A 241 -7.48 -11.19 -12.31
N ILE A 242 -8.73 -11.25 -12.78
CA ILE A 242 -9.74 -10.24 -12.43
C ILE A 242 -10.09 -10.39 -10.95
N LYS A 243 -10.25 -9.27 -10.23
CA LYS A 243 -10.75 -9.28 -8.85
C LYS A 243 -12.22 -9.71 -8.82
N PRO A 244 -12.57 -10.79 -8.11
CA PRO A 244 -13.96 -11.19 -7.98
C PRO A 244 -14.73 -10.15 -7.16
N SER A 245 -16.03 -10.06 -7.45
CA SER A 245 -16.98 -9.17 -6.78
C SER A 245 -17.93 -9.98 -5.90
N SER A 246 -18.62 -9.28 -5.00
CA SER A 246 -19.76 -9.83 -4.28
C SER A 246 -21.03 -9.04 -4.58
N LEU A 247 -22.17 -9.74 -4.51
CA LEU A 247 -23.50 -9.19 -4.76
C LEU A 247 -24.38 -9.46 -3.55
N ALA A 248 -24.68 -8.41 -2.79
CA ALA A 248 -25.61 -8.47 -1.68
C ALA A 248 -27.02 -8.12 -2.17
N ILE A 249 -27.96 -9.03 -1.97
CA ILE A 249 -29.32 -8.93 -2.48
C ILE A 249 -30.29 -8.95 -1.31
N SER A 250 -31.21 -7.98 -1.29
CA SER A 250 -32.26 -7.88 -0.28
C SER A 250 -33.62 -7.59 -0.93
N SER A 251 -34.69 -7.93 -0.23
CA SER A 251 -36.05 -7.59 -0.68
C SER A 251 -36.96 -7.12 0.44
N VAL A 252 -38.00 -6.40 0.03
CA VAL A 252 -39.13 -6.04 0.88
C VAL A 252 -40.41 -6.62 0.27
N PRO A 253 -41.09 -7.57 0.94
CA PRO A 253 -40.69 -8.25 2.18
C PRO A 253 -39.47 -9.18 1.99
N SER A 254 -38.79 -9.51 3.08
CA SER A 254 -37.65 -10.46 3.08
C SER A 254 -38.10 -11.90 2.87
N GLY A 255 -37.16 -12.81 2.61
CA GLY A 255 -37.44 -14.23 2.32
C GLY A 255 -38.05 -14.47 0.94
N ALA A 256 -37.65 -13.68 -0.06
CA ALA A 256 -37.90 -13.97 -1.46
C ALA A 256 -36.79 -14.87 -2.03
N LYS A 257 -37.15 -15.82 -2.88
CA LYS A 257 -36.20 -16.67 -3.61
C LYS A 257 -35.38 -15.83 -4.58
N ILE A 258 -34.07 -16.03 -4.59
CA ILE A 258 -33.15 -15.32 -5.47
C ILE A 258 -32.82 -16.19 -6.69
N TYR A 259 -32.95 -15.61 -7.87
CA TYR A 259 -32.44 -16.16 -9.12
C TYR A 259 -31.46 -15.17 -9.74
N VAL A 260 -30.25 -15.64 -10.06
CA VAL A 260 -29.24 -14.85 -10.76
C VAL A 260 -28.84 -15.60 -12.02
N ASN A 261 -29.08 -14.99 -13.19
CA ASN A 261 -28.94 -15.64 -14.51
C ASN A 261 -29.65 -17.01 -14.53
N GLU A 262 -30.91 -17.03 -14.09
CA GLU A 262 -31.79 -18.22 -14.00
C GLU A 262 -31.39 -19.29 -12.97
N LYS A 263 -30.18 -19.23 -12.42
CA LYS A 263 -29.74 -20.13 -11.34
C LYS A 263 -30.31 -19.66 -10.00
N GLN A 264 -30.95 -20.58 -9.26
CA GLN A 264 -31.47 -20.31 -7.92
C GLN A 264 -30.36 -20.31 -6.86
N TYR A 265 -30.49 -19.40 -5.90
CA TYR A 265 -29.65 -19.27 -4.71
C TYR A 265 -30.52 -19.24 -3.44
N ASP A 266 -29.90 -18.95 -2.29
CA ASP A 266 -30.61 -18.77 -1.01
C ASP A 266 -31.63 -17.63 -1.08
N ASP A 267 -32.57 -17.60 -0.14
CA ASP A 267 -33.58 -16.56 -0.05
C ASP A 267 -32.97 -15.24 0.47
N THR A 268 -33.56 -14.10 0.11
CA THR A 268 -33.14 -12.77 0.60
C THR A 268 -33.31 -12.64 2.13
N PRO A 269 -32.42 -11.91 2.82
CA PRO A 269 -31.20 -11.31 2.30
C PRO A 269 -30.07 -12.34 2.14
N SER A 270 -29.29 -12.24 1.06
CA SER A 270 -28.11 -13.11 0.84
C SER A 270 -26.98 -12.36 0.14
N GLU A 271 -25.74 -12.80 0.35
CA GLU A 271 -24.55 -12.28 -0.32
C GLU A 271 -23.87 -13.38 -1.14
N LEU A 272 -23.77 -13.15 -2.45
CA LEU A 272 -23.10 -14.01 -3.40
C LEU A 272 -21.66 -13.55 -3.55
N LYS A 273 -20.67 -14.38 -3.23
CA LYS A 273 -19.24 -14.05 -3.33
C LYS A 273 -18.59 -14.75 -4.51
N GLY A 274 -17.46 -14.22 -4.98
CA GLY A 274 -16.69 -14.87 -6.04
C GLY A 274 -17.26 -14.68 -7.44
N LEU A 275 -18.13 -13.68 -7.65
CA LEU A 275 -18.71 -13.40 -8.96
C LEU A 275 -17.69 -12.68 -9.83
N LEU A 276 -17.59 -13.08 -11.10
CA LEU A 276 -16.79 -12.32 -12.06
C LEU A 276 -17.51 -11.00 -12.38
N PRO A 277 -16.78 -9.94 -12.75
CA PRO A 277 -17.39 -8.68 -13.17
C PRO A 277 -18.18 -8.89 -14.46
N GLY A 278 -19.31 -8.21 -14.57
CA GLY A 278 -20.18 -8.37 -15.74
C GLY A 278 -21.64 -8.10 -15.44
N VAL A 279 -22.48 -8.39 -16.42
CA VAL A 279 -23.92 -8.15 -16.36
C VAL A 279 -24.65 -9.37 -15.79
N TYR A 280 -25.48 -9.14 -14.79
CA TYR A 280 -26.27 -10.16 -14.12
C TYR A 280 -27.74 -9.78 -14.13
N ALA A 281 -28.60 -10.71 -14.54
CA ALA A 281 -30.04 -10.60 -14.43
C ALA A 281 -30.50 -11.21 -13.09
N ILE A 282 -31.05 -10.39 -12.22
CA ILE A 282 -31.56 -10.78 -10.90
C ILE A 282 -33.08 -10.85 -11.01
N ARG A 283 -33.68 -11.98 -10.61
CA ARG A 283 -35.12 -12.15 -10.45
C ARG A 283 -35.41 -12.61 -9.03
N LEU A 284 -36.35 -11.95 -8.37
CA LEU A 284 -36.82 -12.32 -7.04
C LEU A 284 -38.25 -12.81 -7.10
N GLU A 285 -38.54 -13.89 -6.37
CA GLU A 285 -39.88 -14.46 -6.30
C GLU A 285 -40.30 -14.74 -4.87
N LYS A 286 -41.56 -14.40 -4.56
CA LYS A 286 -42.17 -14.73 -3.27
C LYS A 286 -43.65 -15.02 -3.47
N ALA A 287 -44.17 -16.04 -2.80
CA ALA A 287 -45.58 -16.39 -2.87
C ALA A 287 -46.46 -15.21 -2.41
N GLY A 288 -47.48 -14.88 -3.22
CA GLY A 288 -48.36 -13.73 -2.98
C GLY A 288 -47.80 -12.38 -3.46
N PHE A 289 -46.70 -12.39 -4.21
CA PHE A 289 -46.10 -11.20 -4.80
C PHE A 289 -45.77 -11.41 -6.28
N ASP A 290 -45.76 -10.32 -7.05
CA ASP A 290 -45.26 -10.34 -8.42
C ASP A 290 -43.72 -10.45 -8.44
N PRO A 291 -43.15 -11.20 -9.40
CA PRO A 291 -41.70 -11.31 -9.53
C PRO A 291 -41.09 -9.94 -9.88
N ALA A 292 -40.06 -9.53 -9.15
CA ALA A 292 -39.25 -8.37 -9.52
C ALA A 292 -38.00 -8.81 -10.26
N THR A 293 -37.70 -8.16 -11.39
CA THR A 293 -36.46 -8.40 -12.16
C THR A 293 -35.64 -7.13 -12.29
N ARG A 294 -34.31 -7.25 -12.18
CA ARG A 294 -33.38 -6.15 -12.38
C ARG A 294 -32.06 -6.66 -12.96
N THR A 295 -31.59 -5.99 -14.00
CA THR A 295 -30.25 -6.21 -14.54
C THR A 295 -29.26 -5.26 -13.87
N VAL A 296 -28.12 -5.77 -13.44
CA VAL A 296 -27.03 -4.99 -12.83
C VAL A 296 -25.70 -5.29 -13.49
N ASN A 297 -24.82 -4.30 -13.55
CA ASN A 297 -23.44 -4.47 -14.00
C ASN A 297 -22.53 -4.44 -12.77
N LEU A 298 -21.92 -5.57 -12.43
CA LEU A 298 -21.01 -5.72 -11.30
C LEU A 298 -19.60 -5.23 -11.68
N PRO A 299 -19.10 -4.13 -11.09
CA PRO A 299 -17.71 -3.71 -11.27
C PRO A 299 -16.75 -4.68 -10.56
N ALA A 300 -15.51 -4.76 -11.03
CA ALA A 300 -14.50 -5.66 -10.49
C ALA A 300 -14.04 -5.34 -9.07
N GLY A 301 -13.92 -6.37 -8.23
CA GLY A 301 -13.41 -6.23 -6.86
C GLY A 301 -14.31 -5.43 -5.92
N THR A 302 -15.61 -5.32 -6.22
CA THR A 302 -16.55 -4.52 -5.42
C THR A 302 -17.58 -5.39 -4.71
N ARG A 303 -18.14 -4.85 -3.62
CA ARG A 303 -19.36 -5.36 -2.98
C ARG A 303 -20.53 -4.52 -3.48
N PHE A 304 -21.31 -5.08 -4.41
CA PHE A 304 -22.44 -4.41 -5.03
C PHE A 304 -23.73 -4.76 -4.29
N GLU A 305 -24.56 -3.78 -3.98
CA GLU A 305 -25.81 -4.00 -3.25
C GLU A 305 -27.04 -3.77 -4.14
N VAL A 306 -28.01 -4.67 -4.04
CA VAL A 306 -29.29 -4.58 -4.74
C VAL A 306 -30.41 -4.80 -3.74
N ALA A 307 -31.32 -3.84 -3.69
CA ALA A 307 -32.59 -3.95 -2.97
C ALA A 307 -33.73 -3.87 -3.98
N LEU A 308 -34.70 -4.76 -3.85
CA LEU A 308 -35.92 -4.79 -4.67
C LEU A 308 -37.16 -4.90 -3.79
N SER A 309 -38.18 -4.12 -4.10
CA SER A 309 -39.49 -4.26 -3.47
C SER A 309 -40.36 -5.16 -4.35
N LEU A 310 -41.10 -6.07 -3.71
CA LEU A 310 -42.05 -6.93 -4.38
C LEU A 310 -43.47 -6.39 -4.16
N ASP A 311 -44.21 -6.20 -5.25
CA ASP A 311 -45.60 -5.77 -5.17
C ASP A 311 -46.48 -6.97 -4.84
N SER A 312 -47.35 -6.82 -3.83
CA SER A 312 -48.33 -7.85 -3.50
C SER A 312 -49.23 -8.10 -4.72
N ASN A 313 -49.42 -9.37 -5.07
CA ASN A 313 -50.36 -9.78 -6.10
C ASN A 313 -51.56 -10.51 -5.52
N THR A 314 -51.83 -10.30 -4.24
CA THR A 314 -52.99 -10.89 -3.57
C THR A 314 -54.14 -9.90 -3.46
N GLY A 315 -55.33 -10.41 -3.17
CA GLY A 315 -56.51 -9.63 -2.82
C GLY A 315 -57.20 -10.17 -1.56
N GLY A 316 -58.50 -9.95 -1.45
CA GLY A 316 -59.28 -10.38 -0.29
C GLY A 316 -60.75 -10.57 -0.61
N VAL A 317 -61.48 -11.07 0.38
CA VAL A 317 -62.94 -11.17 0.34
C VAL A 317 -63.53 -10.76 1.68
N ASP A 318 -64.67 -10.08 1.60
CA ASP A 318 -65.53 -9.76 2.74
C ASP A 318 -66.87 -10.47 2.55
N ILE A 319 -67.36 -11.11 3.62
CA ILE A 319 -68.68 -11.72 3.65
C ILE A 319 -69.39 -11.43 4.96
N VAL A 320 -70.70 -11.22 4.88
CA VAL A 320 -71.62 -11.22 6.02
C VAL A 320 -72.54 -12.43 5.88
N THR A 321 -72.74 -13.18 6.96
CA THR A 321 -73.63 -14.34 6.97
C THR A 321 -74.89 -14.06 7.77
N GLN A 322 -75.94 -14.81 7.46
CA GLN A 322 -77.20 -14.78 8.18
C GLN A 322 -77.68 -16.20 8.48
N PRO A 323 -77.66 -16.66 9.74
CA PRO A 323 -77.17 -15.96 10.93
C PRO A 323 -75.63 -15.87 11.01
N GLY A 324 -75.10 -15.22 12.05
CA GLY A 324 -73.72 -15.47 12.50
C GLY A 324 -73.56 -16.87 13.11
N GLY A 325 -72.33 -17.28 13.39
CA GLY A 325 -72.01 -18.61 13.92
C GLY A 325 -71.84 -19.69 12.85
N LEU A 326 -71.76 -19.33 11.57
CA LEU A 326 -71.52 -20.29 10.48
C LEU A 326 -70.03 -20.60 10.33
N THR A 327 -69.73 -21.87 10.12
CA THR A 327 -68.39 -22.34 9.75
C THR A 327 -68.07 -21.94 8.33
N VAL A 328 -66.93 -21.30 8.10
CA VAL A 328 -66.49 -20.79 6.80
C VAL A 328 -65.34 -21.63 6.28
N TYR A 329 -65.45 -22.06 5.03
CA TYR A 329 -64.40 -22.74 4.27
C TYR A 329 -64.05 -21.91 3.04
N LEU A 330 -62.75 -21.79 2.76
CA LEU A 330 -62.23 -21.23 1.51
C LEU A 330 -61.55 -22.37 0.74
N ASP A 331 -62.01 -22.62 -0.48
CA ASP A 331 -61.53 -23.70 -1.35
C ASP A 331 -61.47 -25.06 -0.65
N GLY A 332 -62.48 -25.34 0.19
CA GLY A 332 -62.60 -26.57 0.97
C GLY A 332 -61.80 -26.59 2.28
N LYS A 333 -60.92 -25.63 2.54
CA LYS A 333 -60.17 -25.51 3.79
C LYS A 333 -60.94 -24.68 4.83
N LEU A 334 -61.06 -25.18 6.06
CA LEU A 334 -61.64 -24.43 7.17
C LEU A 334 -60.81 -23.16 7.44
N VAL A 335 -61.46 -21.99 7.39
CA VAL A 335 -60.81 -20.69 7.63
C VAL A 335 -61.32 -19.97 8.87
N GLY A 336 -62.48 -20.36 9.41
CA GLY A 336 -62.98 -19.84 10.68
C GLY A 336 -64.47 -20.04 10.88
N VAL A 337 -65.01 -19.33 11.87
CA VAL A 337 -66.44 -19.25 12.16
C VAL A 337 -66.83 -17.78 12.21
N THR A 338 -67.97 -17.43 11.61
CA THR A 338 -68.48 -16.07 11.65
C THR A 338 -68.96 -15.70 13.05
N GLU A 339 -68.63 -14.50 13.51
CA GLU A 339 -69.08 -13.98 14.81
C GLU A 339 -70.44 -13.29 14.65
N ALA A 340 -71.36 -13.49 15.59
CA ALA A 340 -72.62 -12.74 15.61
C ALA A 340 -72.39 -11.23 15.75
N ASP A 341 -73.24 -10.44 15.10
CA ASP A 341 -73.23 -8.98 15.25
C ASP A 341 -74.31 -8.54 16.25
N ASP A 342 -73.87 -8.06 17.42
CA ASP A 342 -74.77 -7.55 18.47
C ASP A 342 -75.56 -6.32 17.99
N ALA A 343 -74.98 -5.53 17.08
CA ALA A 343 -75.65 -4.34 16.54
C ALA A 343 -76.71 -4.69 15.48
N ASN A 344 -76.58 -5.87 14.84
CA ASN A 344 -77.54 -6.35 13.84
C ASN A 344 -77.93 -7.82 14.10
N PRO A 345 -78.84 -8.06 15.06
CA PRO A 345 -79.25 -9.40 15.48
C PRO A 345 -79.71 -10.26 14.30
N GLY A 346 -79.16 -11.46 14.21
CA GLY A 346 -79.45 -12.40 13.11
C GLY A 346 -78.51 -12.27 11.91
N SER A 347 -77.46 -11.45 12.00
CA SER A 347 -76.35 -11.41 11.05
C SER A 347 -74.99 -11.58 11.74
N SER A 348 -73.94 -11.77 10.94
CA SER A 348 -72.56 -11.77 11.43
C SER A 348 -71.90 -10.40 11.30
N LYS A 349 -70.81 -10.19 12.05
CA LYS A 349 -69.81 -9.17 11.70
C LYS A 349 -69.20 -9.49 10.33
N VAL A 350 -68.56 -8.52 9.69
CA VAL A 350 -67.85 -8.74 8.42
C VAL A 350 -66.72 -9.73 8.64
N PHE A 351 -66.80 -10.89 8.00
CA PHE A 351 -65.73 -11.88 8.00
C PHE A 351 -64.79 -11.59 6.84
N SER A 352 -63.58 -11.14 7.17
CA SER A 352 -62.57 -10.68 6.22
C SER A 352 -61.48 -11.73 6.03
N LEU A 353 -61.27 -12.16 4.79
CA LEU A 353 -60.06 -12.89 4.40
C LEU A 353 -59.20 -11.99 3.52
N ARG A 354 -57.90 -12.01 3.76
CA ARG A 354 -56.89 -11.22 3.04
C ARG A 354 -55.80 -12.14 2.53
N ASN A 355 -54.94 -11.63 1.66
CA ASN A 355 -53.84 -12.37 1.02
C ASN A 355 -54.31 -13.56 0.19
N LEU A 356 -55.47 -13.44 -0.47
CA LEU A 356 -55.98 -14.45 -1.39
C LEU A 356 -55.21 -14.35 -2.71
N SER A 357 -54.85 -15.50 -3.29
CA SER A 357 -54.26 -15.54 -4.62
C SER A 357 -55.20 -14.94 -5.67
N MET A 358 -54.66 -14.47 -6.79
CA MET A 358 -55.52 -14.06 -7.90
C MET A 358 -56.22 -15.28 -8.51
N GLY A 359 -57.40 -15.03 -9.06
CA GLY A 359 -58.19 -16.03 -9.76
C GLY A 359 -59.47 -16.40 -9.02
N THR A 360 -60.06 -17.52 -9.41
CA THR A 360 -61.37 -17.95 -8.89
C THR A 360 -61.21 -18.73 -7.59
N HIS A 361 -61.94 -18.31 -6.58
CA HIS A 361 -62.05 -18.93 -5.27
C HIS A 361 -63.49 -19.33 -4.96
N GLN A 362 -63.67 -20.33 -4.10
CA GLN A 362 -64.97 -20.77 -3.60
C GLN A 362 -65.05 -20.57 -2.08
N LEU A 363 -66.00 -19.74 -1.65
CA LEU A 363 -66.33 -19.58 -0.23
C LEU A 363 -67.57 -20.40 0.10
N THR A 364 -67.45 -21.30 1.06
CA THR A 364 -68.54 -22.14 1.55
C THR A 364 -68.83 -21.83 3.00
N VAL A 365 -70.10 -21.56 3.32
CA VAL A 365 -70.58 -21.46 4.70
C VAL A 365 -71.38 -22.71 5.04
N ALA A 366 -71.27 -23.18 6.28
CA ALA A 366 -71.86 -24.45 6.71
C ALA A 366 -72.40 -24.38 8.14
N HIS A 367 -73.45 -25.15 8.40
CA HIS A 367 -73.95 -25.41 9.73
C HIS A 367 -74.67 -26.77 9.78
N LYS A 368 -74.44 -27.56 10.83
CA LYS A 368 -74.92 -28.95 10.94
C LYS A 368 -76.45 -29.10 10.91
N ARG A 369 -77.18 -28.06 11.37
CA ARG A 369 -78.66 -27.98 11.32
C ARG A 369 -79.18 -27.18 10.13
N GLY A 370 -78.30 -26.68 9.26
CA GLY A 370 -78.68 -25.84 8.14
C GLY A 370 -79.50 -26.60 7.10
N LYS A 371 -80.47 -25.92 6.48
CA LYS A 371 -81.17 -26.41 5.28
C LYS A 371 -81.01 -25.38 4.15
N PRO A 372 -80.12 -25.60 3.15
CA PRO A 372 -79.16 -26.71 3.05
C PRO A 372 -78.05 -26.63 4.11
N GLU A 373 -77.35 -27.74 4.36
CA GLU A 373 -76.25 -27.80 5.35
C GLU A 373 -75.07 -26.90 4.99
N LYS A 374 -74.86 -26.68 3.69
CA LYS A 374 -73.78 -25.86 3.13
C LYS A 374 -74.30 -24.98 2.01
N ARG A 375 -73.71 -23.79 1.89
CA ARG A 375 -73.94 -22.88 0.77
C ARG A 375 -72.62 -22.34 0.27
N THR A 376 -72.37 -22.49 -1.03
CA THR A 376 -71.11 -22.11 -1.67
C THR A 376 -71.32 -20.95 -2.63
N ARG A 377 -70.31 -20.08 -2.73
CA ARG A 377 -70.26 -19.00 -3.71
C ARG A 377 -68.86 -18.89 -4.30
N SER A 378 -68.80 -18.89 -5.63
CA SER A 378 -67.57 -18.59 -6.36
C SER A 378 -67.41 -17.09 -6.55
N PHE A 379 -66.17 -16.63 -6.50
CA PHE A 379 -65.80 -15.24 -6.75
C PHE A 379 -64.39 -15.16 -7.33
N GLU A 380 -64.11 -14.10 -8.08
CA GLU A 380 -62.81 -13.87 -8.70
C GLU A 380 -62.07 -12.76 -7.95
N VAL A 381 -60.84 -13.03 -7.53
CA VAL A 381 -59.95 -12.07 -6.88
C VAL A 381 -58.98 -11.51 -7.90
N LYS A 382 -58.93 -10.18 -8.02
CA LYS A 382 -57.91 -9.45 -8.77
C LYS A 382 -56.88 -8.82 -7.83
N LYS A 383 -55.73 -8.43 -8.39
CA LYS A 383 -54.62 -7.81 -7.65
C LYS A 383 -55.11 -6.61 -6.83
N GLY A 384 -54.87 -6.66 -5.52
CA GLY A 384 -55.22 -5.60 -4.57
C GLY A 384 -56.72 -5.41 -4.31
N GLU A 385 -57.58 -6.21 -4.94
CA GLU A 385 -59.04 -6.08 -4.81
C GLU A 385 -59.53 -6.80 -3.55
N VAL A 386 -60.46 -6.17 -2.82
CA VAL A 386 -61.26 -6.84 -1.80
C VAL A 386 -62.67 -7.03 -2.32
N VAL A 387 -63.01 -8.26 -2.66
CA VAL A 387 -64.31 -8.63 -3.19
C VAL A 387 -65.33 -8.64 -2.06
N ARG A 388 -66.39 -7.84 -2.17
CA ARG A 388 -67.51 -7.87 -1.21
C ARG A 388 -68.60 -8.78 -1.72
N LEU A 389 -68.75 -9.96 -1.10
CA LEU A 389 -69.83 -10.88 -1.44
C LEU A 389 -71.15 -10.39 -0.87
N SER A 390 -72.24 -10.58 -1.62
CA SER A 390 -73.56 -10.36 -1.03
C SER A 390 -73.83 -11.39 0.06
N ASN A 391 -74.64 -11.00 1.05
CA ASN A 391 -74.86 -11.80 2.25
C ASN A 391 -75.23 -13.25 1.94
N LEU A 392 -74.59 -14.19 2.64
CA LEU A 392 -74.89 -15.61 2.53
C LEU A 392 -75.80 -16.02 3.68
N SER A 393 -77.03 -16.38 3.33
CA SER A 393 -78.01 -16.88 4.29
C SER A 393 -78.10 -18.41 4.26
N ILE A 394 -78.15 -19.01 5.44
CA ILE A 394 -78.55 -20.41 5.65
C ILE A 394 -79.74 -20.42 6.60
N TRP A 395 -80.81 -21.10 6.22
CA TRP A 395 -81.91 -21.34 7.14
C TRP A 395 -81.46 -22.36 8.19
N ILE A 396 -81.57 -22.00 9.46
CA ILE A 396 -81.18 -22.85 10.59
C ILE A 396 -82.35 -22.85 11.57
N PRO A 397 -82.84 -24.02 12.00
CA PRO A 397 -83.84 -24.09 13.04
C PRO A 397 -83.20 -23.64 14.36
N ASN A 398 -83.76 -22.60 14.96
CA ASN A 398 -83.27 -21.99 16.19
C ASN A 398 -84.21 -22.22 17.39
N ILE A 399 -85.34 -22.89 17.19
CA ILE A 399 -86.25 -23.26 18.27
C ILE A 399 -86.79 -24.68 18.09
N ARG A 400 -87.17 -25.27 19.22
CA ARG A 400 -87.98 -26.49 19.30
C ARG A 400 -89.26 -26.18 20.07
N ILE A 401 -90.40 -26.46 19.45
CA ILE A 401 -91.74 -26.28 20.03
C ILE A 401 -92.28 -27.65 20.43
N THR A 402 -92.63 -27.81 21.70
CA THR A 402 -93.46 -28.91 22.18
C THR A 402 -94.89 -28.40 22.27
N PHE A 403 -95.82 -29.08 21.60
CA PHE A 403 -97.25 -28.78 21.66
C PHE A 403 -97.90 -29.47 22.87
N LYS A 404 -99.03 -28.95 23.35
CA LYS A 404 -99.79 -29.58 24.46
C LYS A 404 -100.31 -30.97 24.11
N GLU A 405 -100.52 -31.23 22.82
CA GLU A 405 -100.95 -32.53 22.28
C GLU A 405 -99.80 -33.56 22.25
N GLY A 406 -98.57 -33.18 22.62
CA GLY A 406 -97.41 -34.07 22.71
C GLY A 406 -96.49 -34.04 21.48
N ASN A 407 -96.94 -33.49 20.36
CA ASN A 407 -96.12 -33.34 19.16
C ASN A 407 -94.95 -32.37 19.38
N VAL A 408 -93.81 -32.62 18.74
CA VAL A 408 -92.60 -31.78 18.83
C VAL A 408 -92.16 -31.39 17.43
N GLU A 409 -92.00 -30.10 17.19
CA GLU A 409 -91.49 -29.56 15.94
C GLU A 409 -90.23 -28.73 16.16
N THR A 410 -89.31 -28.77 15.20
CA THR A 410 -88.06 -27.99 15.21
C THR A 410 -88.04 -27.10 13.99
N GLY A 411 -87.83 -25.81 14.19
CA GLY A 411 -87.92 -24.82 13.13
C GLY A 411 -87.29 -23.49 13.53
N ARG A 412 -87.47 -22.49 12.69
CA ARG A 412 -87.01 -21.12 12.94
C ARG A 412 -88.17 -20.28 13.48
N LEU A 413 -87.91 -19.55 14.56
CA LEU A 413 -88.81 -18.50 15.04
C LEU A 413 -88.66 -17.30 14.10
N ALA A 414 -89.63 -17.10 13.21
CA ALA A 414 -89.63 -15.99 12.27
C ALA A 414 -90.16 -14.69 12.90
N GLY A 415 -90.89 -14.78 14.01
CA GLY A 415 -91.35 -13.64 14.79
C GLY A 415 -92.20 -14.06 15.99
N THR A 416 -92.35 -13.16 16.95
CA THR A 416 -93.24 -13.33 18.11
C THR A 416 -94.32 -12.27 18.06
N LEU A 417 -95.58 -12.68 17.90
CA LEU A 417 -96.75 -11.82 17.93
C LEU A 417 -97.34 -11.79 19.36
N SER A 418 -98.38 -10.99 19.58
CA SER A 418 -99.01 -10.88 20.91
C SER A 418 -99.57 -12.23 21.39
N ASP A 419 -100.29 -12.95 20.54
CA ASP A 419 -101.01 -14.19 20.88
C ASP A 419 -100.43 -15.47 20.25
N SER A 420 -99.45 -15.34 19.36
CA SER A 420 -98.94 -16.43 18.53
C SER A 420 -97.43 -16.30 18.23
N TYR A 421 -96.81 -17.40 17.84
CA TYR A 421 -95.46 -17.45 17.28
C TYR A 421 -95.56 -17.63 15.77
N LEU A 422 -94.84 -16.82 14.99
CA LEU A 422 -94.66 -17.07 13.57
C LEU A 422 -93.56 -18.13 13.42
N PHE A 423 -93.99 -19.36 13.23
CA PHE A 423 -93.12 -20.52 13.16
C PHE A 423 -92.85 -20.90 11.71
N GLU A 424 -91.58 -21.14 11.41
CA GLU A 424 -91.11 -21.57 10.12
C GLU A 424 -90.48 -22.96 10.30
N PRO A 425 -91.19 -24.09 10.08
CA PRO A 425 -90.62 -25.44 10.23
C PRO A 425 -89.59 -25.77 9.15
N GLU A 426 -89.73 -25.14 7.97
CA GLU A 426 -88.89 -25.36 6.80
C GLU A 426 -88.68 -24.05 6.05
N PRO A 427 -87.58 -23.92 5.27
CA PRO A 427 -87.29 -22.70 4.52
C PRO A 427 -88.47 -22.27 3.64
N GLY A 428 -89.02 -21.07 3.91
CA GLY A 428 -90.11 -20.50 3.11
C GLY A 428 -91.52 -20.96 3.48
N VAL A 429 -91.68 -21.92 4.39
CA VAL A 429 -93.00 -22.35 4.89
C VAL A 429 -93.24 -21.70 6.25
N ARG A 430 -94.22 -20.80 6.36
CA ARG A 430 -94.52 -20.10 7.61
C ARG A 430 -95.98 -20.24 7.99
N TYR A 431 -96.24 -20.52 9.26
CA TYR A 431 -97.58 -20.48 9.83
C TYR A 431 -97.55 -19.97 11.28
N SER A 432 -98.72 -19.53 11.74
CA SER A 432 -98.86 -19.02 13.10
C SER A 432 -99.24 -20.14 14.06
N VAL A 433 -98.49 -20.27 15.14
CA VAL A 433 -98.77 -21.19 16.25
C VAL A 433 -99.28 -20.39 17.43
N LYS A 434 -100.53 -20.61 17.86
CA LYS A 434 -101.08 -19.92 19.05
C LYS A 434 -100.27 -20.26 20.29
N LYS A 435 -99.93 -19.27 21.11
CA LYS A 435 -99.16 -19.47 22.37
C LYS A 435 -99.87 -20.42 23.32
N THR A 436 -101.20 -20.46 23.30
CA THR A 436 -102.01 -21.37 24.14
C THR A 436 -101.88 -22.84 23.77
N ALA A 437 -101.44 -23.15 22.54
CA ALA A 437 -101.22 -24.52 22.05
C ALA A 437 -99.80 -25.05 22.34
N VAL A 438 -98.87 -24.17 22.75
CA VAL A 438 -97.48 -24.52 23.07
C VAL A 438 -97.36 -24.89 24.54
N SER A 439 -96.75 -26.04 24.84
CA SER A 439 -96.39 -26.45 26.21
C SER A 439 -94.97 -26.02 26.58
N LYS A 440 -94.03 -26.06 25.63
CA LYS A 440 -92.64 -25.65 25.82
C LYS A 440 -92.06 -25.06 24.54
N LEU A 441 -91.26 -23.99 24.66
CA LEU A 441 -90.46 -23.42 23.58
C LEU A 441 -89.01 -23.36 24.04
N GLU A 442 -88.13 -24.10 23.36
CA GLU A 442 -86.70 -24.16 23.65
C GLU A 442 -85.93 -23.41 22.56
N HIS A 443 -85.02 -22.52 22.95
CA HIS A 443 -84.08 -21.90 22.02
C HIS A 443 -82.85 -22.78 21.84
N LEU A 444 -82.50 -23.06 20.58
CA LEU A 444 -81.36 -23.87 20.21
C LEU A 444 -80.18 -22.94 19.87
N GLN A 445 -79.12 -22.97 20.68
CA GLN A 445 -77.94 -22.13 20.48
C GLN A 445 -77.25 -22.42 19.16
N LEU A 446 -76.85 -21.41 18.40
CA LEU A 446 -76.19 -21.59 17.09
C LEU A 446 -74.79 -22.21 17.17
N THR A 447 -74.16 -22.21 18.36
CA THR A 447 -72.85 -22.82 18.61
C THR A 447 -72.92 -24.31 18.90
N GLU A 448 -74.12 -24.86 19.12
CA GLU A 448 -74.37 -26.30 19.22
C GLU A 448 -74.68 -26.85 17.83
#